data_AF-A0A1S8WN91-F1
#
_entry.id   AF-A0A1S8WN91-F1
#
_cell.length_a   1.000
_cell.length_b   1.000
_cell.length_c   1.000
_cell.angle_alpha   90.00
_cell.angle_beta   90.00
_cell.angle_gamma   90.00
#
_symmetry.space_group_name_H-M   'P 1'
#
loop_
_entity.id
_entity.type
_entity.pdbx_description
1 polymer ?
#
loop_
_entity_poly.entity_id
_entity_poly.type
_entity_poly.pdbx_seq_one_letter_code
_entity_poly.pdbx_strand_id
1 'polypeptide(L)'
;VPDWEKIAVILTARVHPGETNSSWVILGLMRSLISNNSEAEFLRRSYVFRIVPMLNPDGVILGNYRCSVTGHDLNRNYRKPQKDVFPTVWHTRELLRQCKLKN
;
A
#
# COMPACT_ATOMS: atom_id res chain seq x y z
N VAL A 1 16.41 13.23 12.71
CA VAL A 1 15.17 13.77 12.13
C VAL A 1 14.01 13.01 12.75
N PRO A 2 13.12 13.67 13.50
CA PRO A 2 11.89 13.05 13.98
C PRO A 2 11.03 12.53 12.84
N ASP A 3 10.22 11.50 13.08
CA ASP A 3 9.45 10.84 12.01
C ASP A 3 8.45 11.77 11.29
N TRP A 4 7.96 12.82 11.96
CA TRP A 4 7.03 13.79 11.35
C TRP A 4 7.70 14.78 10.38
N GLU A 5 9.02 14.89 10.39
CA GLU A 5 9.80 15.72 9.45
C GLU A 5 10.38 14.90 8.28
N LYS A 6 10.22 13.57 8.31
CA LYS A 6 10.75 12.68 7.28
C LYS A 6 9.80 12.59 6.09
N ILE A 7 10.38 12.44 4.90
CA ILE A 7 9.61 12.13 3.69
C ILE A 7 8.92 10.77 3.86
N ALA A 8 7.61 10.74 3.61
CA ALA A 8 6.82 9.52 3.62
C ALA A 8 6.91 8.79 2.27
N VAL A 9 7.26 7.50 2.31
CA VAL A 9 7.24 6.59 1.16
C VAL A 9 6.06 5.64 1.33
N ILE A 10 5.08 5.72 0.43
CA ILE A 10 3.88 4.89 0.48
C ILE A 10 3.96 3.80 -0.58
N LEU A 11 3.83 2.55 -0.15
CA LEU A 11 3.89 1.37 -1.01
C LEU A 11 2.60 0.58 -0.85
N THR A 12 1.95 0.26 -1.95
CA THR A 12 0.74 -0.56 -1.96
C THR A 12 0.88 -1.70 -2.95
N ALA A 13 0.32 -2.86 -2.65
CA ALA A 13 0.33 -3.99 -3.57
C ALA A 13 -1.03 -4.69 -3.67
N ARG A 14 -1.12 -5.61 -4.64
CA ARG A 14 -2.21 -6.58 -4.75
C ARG A 14 -3.59 -5.93 -4.87
N VAL A 15 -3.68 -4.87 -5.66
CA VAL A 15 -4.95 -4.18 -6.00
C VAL A 15 -5.80 -5.05 -6.92
N HIS A 16 -5.17 -5.68 -7.91
CA HIS A 16 -5.80 -6.77 -8.64
C HIS A 16 -5.46 -8.09 -7.96
N PRO A 17 -6.45 -8.94 -7.74
CA PRO A 17 -6.21 -10.17 -7.01
C PRO A 17 -5.24 -11.17 -7.65
N GLY A 18 -5.32 -11.39 -8.95
CA GLY A 18 -4.52 -12.38 -9.68
C GLY A 18 -3.03 -12.03 -9.76
N GLU A 19 -2.63 -10.80 -9.41
CA GLU A 19 -1.24 -10.32 -9.47
C GLU A 19 -0.45 -10.74 -8.22
N THR A 20 -0.36 -12.06 -7.97
CA THR A 20 0.26 -12.65 -6.77
C THR A 20 1.75 -12.35 -6.65
N ASN A 21 2.43 -12.11 -7.77
CA ASN A 21 3.82 -11.65 -7.82
C ASN A 21 4.03 -10.36 -7.00
N SER A 22 3.04 -9.47 -6.94
CA SER A 22 3.14 -8.22 -6.16
C SER A 22 3.27 -8.47 -4.66
N SER A 23 2.64 -9.52 -4.12
CA SER A 23 2.79 -9.92 -2.72
C SER A 23 4.22 -10.36 -2.40
N TRP A 24 4.84 -11.12 -3.30
CA TRP A 24 6.22 -11.59 -3.13
C TRP A 24 7.23 -10.44 -3.18
N VAL A 25 7.03 -9.49 -4.09
CA VAL A 25 7.87 -8.28 -4.18
C VAL A 25 7.78 -7.46 -2.89
N ILE A 26 6.57 -7.18 -2.39
CA ILE A 26 6.42 -6.44 -1.14
C ILE A 26 6.98 -7.21 0.06
N LEU A 27 6.82 -8.54 0.12
CA LEU A 27 7.42 -9.34 1.18
C LEU A 27 8.96 -9.24 1.17
N GLY A 28 9.58 -9.34 0.00
CA GLY A 28 11.03 -9.18 -0.17
C GLY A 28 11.51 -7.78 0.23
N LEU A 29 10.79 -6.74 -0.21
CA LEU A 29 11.06 -5.36 0.15
C LEU A 29 10.95 -5.15 1.67
N MET A 30 9.89 -5.65 2.30
CA MET A 30 9.71 -5.55 3.75
C MET A 30 10.84 -6.25 4.50
N ARG A 31 11.22 -7.47 4.09
CA ARG A 31 12.35 -8.21 4.67
C ARG A 31 13.67 -7.44 4.56
N SER A 32 13.93 -6.83 3.40
CA SER A 32 15.10 -5.98 3.22
C SER A 32 15.04 -4.75 4.12
N LEU A 33 13.91 -4.05 4.15
CA LEU A 33 13.71 -2.84 4.96
C LEU A 33 13.80 -3.07 6.46
N ILE A 34 13.50 -4.26 6.98
CA ILE A 34 13.63 -4.57 8.42
C ILE A 34 14.96 -5.23 8.78
N SER A 35 15.81 -5.49 7.78
CA SER A 35 17.12 -6.10 8.02
C SER A 35 18.09 -5.14 8.73
N ASN A 36 19.17 -5.72 9.25
CA ASN A 36 20.28 -4.99 9.88
C ASN A 36 21.36 -4.56 8.87
N ASN A 37 21.04 -4.55 7.57
CA ASN A 37 21.95 -3.98 6.57
C ASN A 37 22.05 -2.46 6.78
N SER A 38 23.26 -1.91 6.68
CA SER A 38 23.53 -0.48 6.81
C SER A 38 22.68 0.38 5.86
N GLU A 39 22.42 -0.12 4.64
CA GLU A 39 21.54 0.53 3.66
C GLU A 39 20.10 0.61 4.17
N ALA A 40 19.57 -0.48 4.74
CA ALA A 40 18.21 -0.54 5.28
C ALA A 40 18.08 0.38 6.51
N GLU A 41 19.08 0.40 7.39
CA GLU A 41 19.13 1.34 8.51
C GLU A 41 19.14 2.80 8.06
N PHE A 42 19.96 3.12 7.06
CA PHE A 42 20.00 4.45 6.46
C PHE A 42 18.62 4.86 5.92
N LEU A 43 17.94 3.96 5.20
CA LEU A 43 16.60 4.21 4.68
C LEU A 43 15.58 4.45 5.80
N ARG A 44 15.55 3.63 6.86
CA ARG A 44 14.63 3.81 8.01
C ARG A 44 14.93 5.09 8.81
N ARG A 45 16.18 5.54 8.84
CA ARG A 45 16.57 6.81 9.46
C ARG A 45 16.17 8.02 8.61
N SER A 46 16.09 7.87 7.30
CA SER A 46 15.86 8.97 6.35
C SER A 46 14.38 9.13 5.96
N TYR A 47 13.62 8.04 5.90
CA TYR A 47 12.24 8.01 5.40
C TYR A 47 11.29 7.29 6.36
N VAL A 48 9.99 7.58 6.24
CA VAL A 48 8.93 6.80 6.87
C VAL A 48 8.22 5.97 5.81
N PHE A 49 8.35 4.65 5.90
CA PHE A 49 7.68 3.72 4.98
C PHE A 49 6.29 3.35 5.51
N ARG A 50 5.26 3.59 4.71
CA ARG A 50 3.87 3.19 4.96
C ARG A 50 3.48 2.13 3.93
N ILE A 51 3.35 0.88 4.37
CA ILE A 51 3.19 -0.26 3.45
C ILE A 51 1.80 -0.88 3.63
N VAL A 52 1.04 -0.97 2.53
CA VAL A 52 -0.21 -1.73 2.43
C VAL A 52 0.06 -2.95 1.55
N PRO A 53 0.34 -4.13 2.14
CA PRO A 53 0.79 -5.29 1.37
C PRO A 53 -0.29 -5.86 0.45
N MET A 54 -1.56 -5.51 0.70
CA MET A 54 -2.68 -6.05 -0.05
C MET A 54 -3.87 -5.10 -0.01
N LEU A 55 -4.27 -4.60 -1.17
CA LEU A 55 -5.42 -3.70 -1.33
C LEU A 55 -6.75 -4.40 -1.59
N ASN A 56 -6.73 -5.66 -2.02
CA ASN A 56 -7.94 -6.41 -2.36
C ASN A 56 -7.94 -7.80 -1.72
N PRO A 57 -8.01 -7.88 -0.36
CA PRO A 57 -8.00 -9.15 0.35
C PRO A 57 -9.20 -10.03 -0.01
N ASP A 58 -10.39 -9.44 -0.11
CA ASP A 58 -11.61 -10.18 -0.40
C ASP A 58 -11.57 -10.81 -1.80
N GLY A 59 -11.08 -10.08 -2.79
CA GLY A 59 -10.84 -10.63 -4.12
C GLY A 59 -9.77 -11.74 -4.15
N VAL A 60 -8.81 -11.76 -3.21
CA VAL A 60 -7.92 -12.94 -3.02
C VAL A 60 -8.74 -14.16 -2.67
N ILE A 61 -9.55 -14.02 -1.62
CA ILE A 61 -10.21 -15.13 -0.94
C ILE A 61 -11.18 -15.79 -1.92
N LEU A 62 -11.86 -14.99 -2.74
CA LEU A 62 -12.79 -15.48 -3.77
C LEU A 62 -12.11 -15.99 -5.05
N GLY A 63 -10.78 -15.87 -5.18
CA GLY A 63 -10.08 -16.31 -6.39
C GLY A 63 -10.35 -15.44 -7.62
N ASN A 64 -10.72 -14.17 -7.43
CA ASN A 64 -10.85 -13.23 -8.54
C ASN A 64 -9.50 -13.03 -9.23
N TYR A 65 -9.53 -12.55 -10.49
CA TYR A 65 -8.31 -12.11 -11.18
C TYR A 65 -8.10 -10.59 -11.06
N ARG A 66 -9.12 -9.78 -11.37
CA ARG A 66 -8.94 -8.32 -11.49
C ARG A 66 -9.74 -7.51 -10.48
N CYS A 67 -10.99 -7.89 -10.24
CA CYS A 67 -11.95 -7.05 -9.55
C CYS A 67 -12.08 -7.37 -8.06
N SER A 68 -12.67 -6.42 -7.31
CA SER A 68 -13.22 -6.66 -5.96
C SER A 68 -14.41 -7.62 -6.00
N VAL A 69 -14.95 -7.95 -4.82
CA VAL A 69 -16.15 -8.80 -4.68
C VAL A 69 -17.39 -8.24 -5.36
N THR A 70 -17.46 -6.92 -5.55
CA THR A 70 -18.55 -6.22 -6.23
C THR A 70 -18.34 -6.13 -7.75
N GLY A 71 -17.34 -6.83 -8.30
CA GLY A 71 -17.06 -6.84 -9.74
C GLY A 71 -16.37 -5.57 -10.28
N HIS A 72 -15.91 -4.67 -9.42
CA HIS A 72 -15.26 -3.42 -9.83
C HIS A 72 -13.73 -3.48 -9.80
N ASP A 73 -13.08 -2.82 -10.76
CA ASP A 73 -11.63 -2.61 -10.78
C ASP A 73 -11.25 -1.50 -9.78
N LEU A 74 -10.64 -1.86 -8.64
CA LEU A 74 -10.21 -0.90 -7.62
C LEU A 74 -9.21 0.12 -8.17
N ASN A 75 -8.37 -0.25 -9.14
CA ASN A 75 -7.38 0.61 -9.78
C ASN A 75 -7.96 1.58 -10.82
N ARG A 76 -9.28 1.72 -10.87
CA ARG A 76 -9.99 2.76 -11.63
C ARG A 76 -10.74 3.76 -10.74
N ASN A 77 -10.71 3.56 -9.43
CA ASN A 77 -11.55 4.27 -8.48
C ASN A 77 -10.81 5.26 -7.56
N TYR A 78 -9.58 5.66 -7.93
CA TYR A 78 -8.77 6.61 -7.13
C TYR A 78 -9.20 8.09 -7.25
N ARG A 79 -9.88 8.50 -8.33
CA ARG A 79 -10.23 9.91 -8.58
C ARG A 79 -11.33 10.42 -7.62
N LYS A 80 -12.37 9.61 -7.43
CA LYS A 80 -13.51 9.88 -6.53
C LYS A 80 -13.92 8.58 -5.83
N PRO A 81 -13.07 8.02 -4.96
CA PRO A 81 -13.41 6.79 -4.24
C PRO A 81 -14.63 7.02 -3.36
N GLN A 82 -15.60 6.12 -3.44
CA GLN A 82 -16.72 6.05 -2.51
C GLN A 82 -16.30 5.13 -1.36
N LYS A 83 -16.39 5.63 -0.11
CA LYS A 83 -15.92 4.89 1.07
C LYS A 83 -16.62 3.54 1.22
N ASP A 84 -17.93 3.50 0.96
CA ASP A 84 -18.74 2.30 1.19
C ASP A 84 -18.57 1.24 0.07
N VAL A 85 -18.12 1.65 -1.12
CA VAL A 85 -17.95 0.76 -2.28
C VAL A 85 -16.47 0.35 -2.47
N PHE A 86 -15.54 1.28 -2.22
CA PHE A 86 -14.10 1.08 -2.42
C PHE A 86 -13.32 1.45 -1.15
N PRO A 87 -13.58 0.80 0.00
CA PRO A 87 -13.02 1.20 1.29
C PRO A 87 -11.49 1.17 1.29
N THR A 88 -10.86 0.17 0.69
CA THR A 88 -9.40 0.04 0.65
C THR A 88 -8.73 1.14 -0.16
N VAL A 89 -9.32 1.53 -1.29
CA VAL A 89 -8.86 2.65 -2.12
C VAL A 89 -9.08 3.98 -1.39
N TRP A 90 -10.24 4.16 -0.75
CA TRP A 90 -10.57 5.35 0.01
C TRP A 90 -9.59 5.57 1.17
N HIS A 91 -9.36 4.55 2.00
CA HIS A 91 -8.43 4.62 3.13
C HIS A 91 -6.98 4.80 2.69
N THR A 92 -6.58 4.23 1.55
CA THR A 92 -5.26 4.49 0.94
C THR A 92 -5.09 5.95 0.54
N ARG A 93 -6.13 6.57 0.01
CA ARG A 93 -6.13 8.01 -0.32
C ARG A 93 -6.07 8.86 0.94
N GLU A 94 -6.76 8.49 2.01
CA GLU A 94 -6.65 9.20 3.30
C GLU A 94 -5.26 9.06 3.92
N LEU A 95 -4.63 7.89 3.82
CA LEU A 95 -3.22 7.71 4.21
C LEU A 95 -2.31 8.70 3.46
N LEU A 96 -2.49 8.85 2.14
CA LEU A 96 -1.76 9.84 1.35
C LEU A 96 -2.00 11.28 1.84
N ARG A 97 -3.25 11.64 2.16
CA ARG A 97 -3.59 12.98 2.69
C ARG A 97 -2.95 13.24 4.05
N GLN A 98 -2.99 12.26 4.95
CA GLN A 98 -2.36 12.37 6.27
C GLN A 98 -0.85 12.56 6.19
N CYS A 99 -0.19 11.93 5.21
CA CYS A 99 1.24 12.13 4.97
C CYS A 99 1.53 13.50 4.34
N LYS A 100 0.67 14.03 3.47
CA LYS A 100 0.85 15.36 2.86
C LYS A 100 0.67 16.51 3.84
N LEU A 101 -0.27 16.39 4.78
CA LEU A 101 -0.58 17.45 5.75
C LEU A 101 0.47 17.58 6.87
N LYS A 102 1.40 16.64 6.96
CA LYS A 102 2.47 16.63 7.97
C LYS A 102 3.81 17.19 7.47
N ASN A 103 3.90 17.46 6.16
CA ASN A 103 5.03 18.14 5.52
C ASN A 103 4.65 19.57 5.18
#